data_AF-A0A9N7NHQ2-F1
#
_entry.id   AF-A0A9N7NHQ2-F1
#
_cell.length_a   1.000
_cell.length_b   1.000
_cell.length_c   1.000
_cell.angle_alpha   90.00
_cell.angle_beta   90.00
_cell.angle_gamma   90.00
#
_symmetry.space_group_name_H-M   'P 1'
#
loop_
_entity.id
_entity.type
_entity.pdbx_description
1 polymer ?
#
loop_
_entity_poly.entity_id
_entity_poly.type
_entity_poly.pdbx_seq_one_letter_code
_entity_poly.pdbx_strand_id
1 'polypeptide(L)'
;MEIMTHTSTFLLPNPPLDKAAAAAALTYVLVVLNRRLPRFTPLLWKHAQLRICADGGANRLYDELPQLFPDEDALEIRKRYKPNSIKGDMDSIRDEVLGFYKDLGTEVIDASDDQDTTDLHKCVAYIQDMPNLKNQEVELIRK
;
A
#
# COMPACT_ATOMS: atom_id res chain seq x y z
N MET A 1 -22.63 -18.09 -20.25
CA MET A 1 -22.09 -17.63 -18.96
C MET A 1 -22.16 -16.12 -18.96
N GLU A 2 -22.97 -15.52 -18.07
CA GLU A 2 -22.95 -14.07 -17.86
C GLU A 2 -21.61 -13.68 -17.22
N ILE A 3 -20.93 -12.72 -17.82
CA ILE A 3 -19.74 -12.11 -17.24
C ILE A 3 -20.24 -11.14 -16.17
N MET A 4 -20.14 -11.51 -14.89
CA MET A 4 -20.39 -10.57 -13.80
C MET A 4 -19.41 -9.41 -13.93
N THR A 5 -19.95 -8.23 -14.24
CA THR A 5 -19.15 -7.01 -14.38
C THR A 5 -19.27 -6.24 -13.07
N HIS A 6 -18.24 -6.32 -12.22
CA HIS A 6 -18.15 -5.50 -11.02
C HIS A 6 -17.51 -4.15 -11.36
N THR A 7 -18.32 -3.10 -11.38
CA THR A 7 -17.86 -1.71 -11.48
C THR A 7 -17.78 -1.09 -10.09
N SER A 8 -16.70 -0.36 -9.83
CA SER A 8 -16.48 0.33 -8.57
C SER A 8 -15.96 1.72 -8.88
N THR A 9 -16.66 2.73 -8.36
CA THR A 9 -16.30 4.15 -8.53
C THR A 9 -14.97 4.49 -7.90
N PHE A 10 -14.51 3.68 -6.93
CA PHE A 10 -13.21 3.81 -6.28
C PHE A 10 -12.01 3.76 -7.24
N LEU A 11 -12.12 2.99 -8.33
CA LEU A 11 -11.05 2.89 -9.34
C LEU A 11 -11.22 3.89 -10.49
N LEU A 12 -12.25 4.74 -10.45
CA LEU A 12 -12.42 5.76 -11.47
C LEU A 12 -11.51 6.96 -11.16
N PRO A 13 -11.01 7.67 -12.19
CA PRO A 13 -10.31 8.93 -11.98
C PRO A 13 -11.21 9.87 -11.16
N ASN A 14 -10.64 10.52 -10.14
CA ASN A 14 -11.37 11.58 -9.45
C ASN A 14 -11.80 12.62 -10.49
N PRO A 15 -13.09 13.00 -10.55
CA PRO A 15 -13.51 14.12 -11.38
C PRO A 15 -12.69 15.36 -10.96
N PRO A 16 -12.45 16.32 -11.87
CA PRO A 16 -11.78 17.57 -11.51
C PRO A 16 -12.59 18.25 -10.40
N LEU A 17 -12.07 18.16 -9.17
CA LEU A 17 -12.67 18.74 -7.98
C LEU A 17 -12.28 20.21 -7.93
N ASP A 18 -13.25 21.08 -7.68
CA ASP A 18 -12.97 22.47 -7.30
C ASP A 18 -12.02 22.50 -6.09
N LYS A 19 -11.23 23.57 -5.95
CA LYS A 19 -10.21 23.68 -4.88
C LYS A 19 -10.76 23.43 -3.47
N ALA A 20 -12.04 23.71 -3.22
CA ALA A 20 -12.73 23.42 -1.97
C ALA A 20 -13.09 21.93 -1.80
N ALA A 21 -13.41 21.23 -2.89
CA ALA A 21 -13.77 19.81 -2.90
C ALA A 21 -12.53 18.90 -2.94
N ALA A 22 -11.38 19.41 -3.40
CA ALA A 22 -10.08 18.72 -3.29
C ALA A 22 -9.64 18.53 -1.83
N ALA A 23 -10.03 19.44 -0.92
CA ALA A 23 -9.82 19.29 0.52
C ALA A 23 -10.77 18.26 1.17
N ALA A 24 -11.88 17.94 0.50
CA ALA A 24 -12.84 16.91 0.88
C ALA A 24 -12.69 15.61 0.06
N ALA A 25 -11.64 15.51 -0.77
CA ALA A 25 -11.34 14.31 -1.53
C ALA A 25 -10.98 13.18 -0.55
N LEU A 26 -11.65 12.03 -0.68
CA LEU A 26 -11.32 10.84 0.11
C LEU A 26 -9.82 10.55 0.01
N THR A 27 -9.15 10.53 1.17
CA THR A 27 -7.74 10.19 1.26
C THR A 27 -7.63 8.71 1.58
N TYR A 28 -6.97 7.95 0.71
CA TYR A 28 -6.86 6.51 0.89
C TYR A 28 -5.47 6.15 1.41
N VAL A 29 -5.43 5.19 2.32
CA VAL A 29 -4.21 4.48 2.69
C VAL A 29 -4.23 3.12 2.01
N LEU A 30 -3.14 2.76 1.33
CA LEU A 30 -2.94 1.45 0.73
C LEU A 30 -2.07 0.60 1.65
N VAL A 31 -2.61 -0.52 2.12
CA VAL A 31 -1.84 -1.55 2.83
C VAL A 31 -1.59 -2.71 1.88
N VAL A 32 -0.31 -2.98 1.59
CA VAL A 32 0.12 -4.12 0.76
C VAL A 32 0.43 -5.29 1.68
N LEU A 33 -0.38 -6.35 1.59
CA LEU A 33 -0.20 -7.58 2.35
C LEU A 33 0.74 -8.55 1.61
N ASN A 34 1.21 -9.58 2.31
CA ASN A 34 1.96 -10.70 1.72
C ASN A 34 1.05 -11.64 0.89
N ARG A 35 0.39 -11.07 -0.13
CA ARG A 35 -0.50 -11.75 -1.09
C ARG A 35 -0.19 -11.30 -2.52
N ARG A 36 -0.61 -12.09 -3.50
CA ARG A 36 -0.46 -11.77 -4.93
C ARG A 36 -1.01 -10.38 -5.23
N LEU A 37 -0.26 -9.57 -5.98
CA LEU A 37 -0.69 -8.23 -6.33
C LEU A 37 -1.79 -8.26 -7.41
N PRO A 38 -2.92 -7.57 -7.21
CA PRO A 38 -3.90 -7.37 -8.27
C PRO A 38 -3.30 -6.60 -9.45
N ARG A 39 -3.76 -6.86 -10.68
CA ARG A 39 -3.27 -6.14 -11.88
C ARG A 39 -3.49 -4.62 -11.84
N PHE A 40 -4.48 -4.17 -11.08
CA PHE A 40 -4.79 -2.74 -10.90
C PHE A 40 -4.02 -2.09 -9.74
N THR A 41 -3.02 -2.76 -9.15
CA THR A 41 -2.18 -2.20 -8.07
C THR A 41 -1.56 -0.83 -8.41
N PRO A 42 -1.04 -0.59 -9.64
CA PRO A 42 -0.53 0.73 -10.02
C PRO A 42 -1.54 1.86 -9.86
N LEU A 43 -2.82 1.58 -10.12
CA LEU A 43 -3.90 2.54 -9.99
C LEU A 43 -4.19 2.83 -8.51
N LEU A 44 -4.32 1.79 -7.68
CA LEU A 44 -4.45 1.93 -6.22
C LEU A 44 -3.34 2.80 -5.64
N TRP A 45 -2.10 2.51 -6.05
CA TRP A 45 -0.92 3.21 -5.59
C TRP A 45 -0.99 4.71 -5.88
N LYS A 46 -1.39 5.07 -7.12
CA LYS A 46 -1.53 6.45 -7.57
C LYS A 46 -2.56 7.22 -6.74
N HIS A 47 -3.65 6.57 -6.33
CA HIS A 47 -4.74 7.20 -5.58
C HIS A 47 -4.51 7.24 -4.07
N ALA A 48 -3.65 6.37 -3.53
CA ALA A 48 -3.32 6.37 -2.12
C ALA A 48 -2.42 7.54 -1.75
N GLN A 49 -2.67 8.21 -0.61
CA GLN A 49 -1.77 9.23 -0.06
C GLN A 49 -0.64 8.60 0.76
N LEU A 50 -0.92 7.46 1.39
CA LEU A 50 0.03 6.71 2.19
C LEU A 50 0.05 5.25 1.73
N ARG A 51 1.24 4.67 1.60
CA ARG A 51 1.43 3.27 1.18
C ARG A 51 2.27 2.56 2.22
N ILE A 52 1.69 1.54 2.83
CA ILE A 52 2.32 0.74 3.88
C ILE A 52 2.43 -0.69 3.39
N CYS A 53 3.58 -1.31 3.53
CA CYS A 53 3.70 -2.76 3.38
C CYS A 53 3.58 -3.43 4.74
N ALA A 54 2.70 -4.42 4.85
CA ALA A 54 2.61 -5.29 6.01
C ALA A 54 3.66 -6.39 5.84
N ASP A 55 4.80 -6.22 6.52
CA ASP A 55 5.95 -7.12 6.50
C ASP A 55 6.28 -7.67 5.09
N GLY A 56 6.09 -8.97 4.84
CA GLY A 56 6.35 -9.64 3.56
C GLY A 56 5.50 -9.13 2.38
N GLY A 57 4.56 -8.22 2.59
CA GLY A 57 3.94 -7.43 1.52
C GLY A 57 4.98 -6.64 0.71
N ALA A 58 6.10 -6.24 1.33
CA ALA A 58 7.20 -5.58 0.63
C ALA A 58 7.87 -6.51 -0.39
N ASN A 59 7.96 -7.82 -0.10
CA ASN A 59 8.47 -8.80 -1.06
C ASN A 59 7.58 -8.85 -2.31
N ARG A 60 6.24 -8.84 -2.11
CA ARG A 60 5.28 -8.85 -3.22
C ARG A 60 5.43 -7.61 -4.09
N LEU A 61 5.57 -6.45 -3.46
CA LEU A 61 5.84 -5.19 -4.15
C LEU A 61 7.14 -5.25 -4.97
N TYR A 62 8.22 -5.77 -4.38
CA TYR A 62 9.52 -5.87 -5.02
C TYR A 62 9.57 -6.86 -6.19
N ASP A 63 8.92 -8.02 -6.04
CA ASP A 63 9.00 -9.13 -6.98
C ASP A 63 7.95 -9.03 -8.11
N GLU A 64 6.71 -8.68 -7.77
CA GLU A 64 5.56 -8.81 -8.66
C GLU A 64 5.23 -7.52 -9.39
N LEU A 65 5.47 -6.34 -8.79
CA LEU A 65 5.08 -5.07 -9.40
C LEU A 65 5.82 -4.78 -10.73
N PRO A 66 7.13 -5.03 -10.88
CA PRO A 66 7.80 -4.89 -12.17
C PRO A 66 7.17 -5.71 -13.30
N GLN A 67 6.55 -6.84 -12.99
CA GLN A 67 5.90 -7.70 -13.97
C GLN A 67 4.63 -7.05 -14.57
N LEU A 68 4.09 -6.01 -13.94
CA LEU A 68 2.99 -5.21 -14.47
C LEU A 68 3.45 -4.13 -15.46
N PHE A 69 4.76 -3.95 -15.64
CA PHE A 69 5.40 -2.97 -16.53
C PHE A 69 6.49 -3.65 -17.38
N PRO A 70 6.12 -4.56 -18.30
CA PRO A 70 7.08 -5.39 -19.02
C PRO A 70 8.06 -4.60 -19.90
N ASP A 71 7.70 -3.36 -20.28
CA ASP A 71 8.50 -2.48 -21.13
C ASP A 71 9.40 -1.51 -20.35
N GLU A 72 9.39 -1.57 -19.02
CA GLU A 72 10.18 -0.69 -18.15
C GLU A 72 11.23 -1.47 -17.35
N ASP A 73 12.34 -0.80 -17.02
CA ASP A 73 13.37 -1.41 -16.18
C ASP A 73 12.84 -1.73 -14.77
N ALA A 74 13.06 -2.96 -14.31
CA ALA A 74 12.51 -3.44 -13.05
C ALA A 74 13.04 -2.68 -11.82
N LEU A 75 14.30 -2.22 -11.86
CA LEU A 75 14.89 -1.45 -10.78
C LEU A 75 14.25 -0.05 -10.70
N GLU A 76 14.01 0.59 -11.85
CA GLU A 76 13.31 1.87 -11.90
C GLU A 76 11.86 1.78 -11.41
N ILE A 77 11.15 0.68 -11.72
CA ILE A 77 9.82 0.42 -11.15
C ILE A 77 9.89 0.28 -9.63
N ARG A 78 10.82 -0.52 -9.10
CA ARG A 78 10.99 -0.70 -7.64
C ARG A 78 11.28 0.62 -6.93
N LYS A 79 12.11 1.50 -7.51
CA LYS A 79 12.39 2.84 -6.98
C LYS A 79 11.15 3.74 -7.03
N ARG A 80 10.41 3.73 -8.14
CA ARG A 80 9.19 4.53 -8.32
C ARG A 80 8.09 4.14 -7.34
N TYR A 81 7.97 2.84 -7.06
CA TYR A 81 6.96 2.27 -6.16
C TYR A 81 7.55 1.96 -4.79
N LYS A 82 8.21 2.96 -4.19
CA LYS A 82 8.73 2.89 -2.82
C LYS A 82 7.59 3.11 -1.80
N PRO A 83 7.32 2.18 -0.86
CA PRO A 83 6.34 2.41 0.19
C PRO A 83 6.81 3.49 1.16
N ASN A 84 5.87 4.15 1.83
CA ASN A 84 6.18 5.12 2.88
C ASN A 84 6.78 4.40 4.10
N SER A 85 6.15 3.31 4.53
CA SER A 85 6.61 2.51 5.66
C SER A 85 6.43 1.00 5.40
N ILE A 86 7.28 0.20 6.02
CA ILE A 86 7.11 -1.26 6.17
C ILE A 86 6.89 -1.51 7.65
N LYS A 87 5.78 -2.17 8.01
CA LYS A 87 5.41 -2.46 9.41
C LYS A 87 5.04 -3.92 9.58
N GLY A 88 5.50 -4.50 10.68
CA GLY A 88 5.25 -5.88 11.08
C GLY A 88 6.34 -6.39 12.02
N ASP A 89 6.38 -7.68 12.30
CA ASP A 89 7.44 -8.31 13.10
C ASP A 89 8.71 -8.66 12.32
N MET A 90 8.72 -8.39 11.00
CA MET A 90 9.87 -8.62 10.10
C MET A 90 10.22 -10.11 9.93
N ASP A 91 9.29 -11.03 10.19
CA ASP A 91 9.54 -12.47 10.11
C ASP A 91 9.39 -13.04 8.68
N SER A 92 8.72 -12.30 7.79
CA SER A 92 8.43 -12.74 6.43
C SER A 92 9.06 -11.87 5.34
N ILE A 93 9.43 -10.61 5.61
CA ILE A 93 10.24 -9.82 4.67
C ILE A 93 11.65 -10.39 4.54
N ARG A 94 12.20 -10.36 3.32
CA ARG A 94 13.59 -10.78 3.08
C ARG A 94 14.55 -9.63 3.36
N ASP A 95 15.70 -9.92 3.95
CA ASP A 95 16.71 -8.91 4.32
C ASP A 95 17.13 -8.01 3.16
N GLU A 96 17.30 -8.56 1.96
CA GLU A 96 17.69 -7.78 0.78
C GLU A 96 16.59 -6.82 0.31
N VAL A 97 15.32 -7.18 0.50
CA VAL A 97 14.17 -6.33 0.16
C VAL A 97 14.00 -5.24 1.20
N LEU A 98 14.11 -5.59 2.48
CA LEU A 98 14.08 -4.63 3.58
C LEU A 98 15.21 -3.60 3.42
N GLY A 99 16.43 -4.06 3.18
CA GLY A 99 17.60 -3.22 2.93
C GLY A 99 17.41 -2.28 1.74
N PHE A 100 16.94 -2.81 0.61
CA PHE A 100 16.68 -2.01 -0.59
C PHE A 100 15.73 -0.83 -0.32
N TYR A 101 14.57 -1.08 0.32
CA TYR A 101 13.61 -0.01 0.58
C TYR A 101 14.08 0.93 1.69
N LYS A 102 14.78 0.42 2.70
CA LYS A 102 15.40 1.23 3.76
C LYS A 102 16.41 2.23 3.17
N ASP A 103 17.25 1.79 2.24
CA ASP A 103 18.23 2.65 1.56
C ASP A 103 17.57 3.73 0.68
N LEU A 104 16.35 3.47 0.19
CA LEU A 104 15.53 4.47 -0.51
C LEU A 104 14.75 5.41 0.46
N GLY A 105 14.94 5.23 1.77
CA GLY A 105 14.29 6.03 2.81
C GLY A 105 12.85 5.62 3.09
N THR A 106 12.50 4.34 2.95
CA THR A 106 11.28 3.78 3.55
C THR A 106 11.48 3.66 5.06
N GLU A 107 10.49 4.06 5.84
CA GLU A 107 10.48 3.90 7.28
C GLU A 107 10.23 2.42 7.64
N VAL A 108 11.05 1.86 8.53
CA VAL A 108 10.88 0.48 9.02
C VAL A 108 10.36 0.56 10.45
N ILE A 109 9.18 0.00 10.68
CA ILE A 109 8.49 0.01 11.97
C ILE A 109 8.39 -1.43 12.46
N ASP A 110 9.41 -1.82 13.21
CA ASP A 110 9.49 -3.12 13.88
C ASP A 110 8.42 -3.23 14.97
N ALA A 111 7.66 -4.32 14.93
CA ALA A 111 6.64 -4.69 15.90
C ALA A 111 6.77 -6.18 16.26
N SER A 112 8.02 -6.65 16.38
CA SER A 112 8.38 -8.00 16.83
C SER A 112 8.03 -8.26 18.30
N ASP A 113 7.80 -7.22 19.09
CA ASP A 113 7.32 -7.31 20.47
C ASP A 113 5.85 -7.71 20.59
N ASP A 114 5.04 -7.46 19.54
CA ASP A 114 3.64 -7.88 19.46
C ASP A 114 3.49 -9.15 18.62
N GLN A 115 3.37 -10.30 19.30
CA GLN A 115 3.18 -11.61 18.69
C GLN A 115 1.71 -12.07 18.71
N ASP A 116 0.82 -11.29 19.32
CA ASP A 116 -0.59 -11.65 19.51
C ASP A 116 -1.48 -11.10 18.38
N THR A 117 -0.97 -10.16 17.57
CA THR A 117 -1.70 -9.57 16.44
C THR A 117 -1.03 -9.84 15.09
N THR A 118 -1.81 -9.79 14.01
CA THR A 118 -1.28 -9.96 12.65
C THR A 118 -0.74 -8.64 12.09
N ASP A 119 0.16 -8.68 11.10
CA ASP A 119 0.71 -7.45 10.50
C ASP A 119 -0.33 -6.53 9.88
N LEU A 120 -1.45 -7.08 9.41
CA LEU A 120 -2.59 -6.27 8.97
C LEU A 120 -3.15 -5.45 10.15
N HIS A 121 -3.36 -6.07 11.31
CA HIS A 121 -3.84 -5.37 12.50
C HIS A 121 -2.82 -4.32 12.96
N LYS A 122 -1.54 -4.68 13.01
CA LYS A 122 -0.42 -3.77 13.32
C LYS A 122 -0.44 -2.54 12.40
N CYS A 123 -0.63 -2.74 11.09
CA CYS A 123 -0.73 -1.64 10.12
C CYS A 123 -1.98 -0.78 10.33
N VAL A 124 -3.15 -1.38 10.56
CA VAL A 124 -4.39 -0.62 10.78
C VAL A 124 -4.33 0.22 12.05
N ALA A 125 -3.82 -0.35 13.16
CA ALA A 125 -3.61 0.39 14.40
C ALA A 125 -2.66 1.59 14.20
N TYR A 126 -1.54 1.36 13.49
CA TYR A 126 -0.62 2.44 13.13
C TYR A 126 -1.28 3.58 12.36
N ILE A 127 -2.15 3.26 11.40
CA ILE A 127 -2.91 4.25 10.62
C ILE A 127 -3.87 5.03 11.53
N GLN A 128 -4.58 4.36 12.44
CA GLN A 128 -5.55 4.97 13.36
C GLN A 128 -4.90 5.96 14.34
N ASP A 129 -3.65 5.69 14.74
CA ASP A 129 -2.92 6.55 15.65
C ASP A 129 -2.33 7.80 14.99
N MET A 130 -2.28 7.86 13.65
CA MET A 130 -1.74 9.00 12.92
C MET A 130 -2.56 10.27 13.18
N PRO A 131 -1.96 11.35 13.73
CA PRO A 131 -2.70 12.56 14.11
C PRO A 131 -3.42 13.24 12.94
N ASN A 132 -2.93 13.06 11.71
CA ASN A 132 -3.48 13.67 10.51
C ASN A 132 -4.72 12.93 9.95
N LEU A 133 -5.00 11.71 10.43
CA LEU A 133 -6.10 10.86 9.95
C LEU A 133 -7.24 10.69 10.98
N LYS A 134 -7.09 11.23 12.20
CA LYS A 134 -8.06 11.08 13.31
C LYS A 134 -9.46 11.65 13.05
N ASN A 135 -9.66 12.38 11.95
CA ASN A 135 -10.94 12.98 11.56
C ASN A 135 -11.58 12.34 10.30
N GLN A 136 -11.10 11.19 9.83
CA GLN A 136 -11.67 10.50 8.65
C GLN A 136 -12.04 9.05 8.99
N GLU A 137 -13.23 8.60 8.58
CA GLU A 137 -13.63 7.19 8.67
C GLU A 137 -12.72 6.34 7.77
N VAL A 138 -12.06 5.35 8.36
CA VAL A 138 -11.23 4.39 7.62
C VAL A 138 -12.10 3.24 7.16
N GLU A 139 -12.49 3.24 5.88
CA GLU A 139 -13.17 2.10 5.26
C GLU A 139 -12.15 1.10 4.69
N LEU A 140 -12.17 -0.13 5.19
CA LEU A 140 -11.29 -1.18 4.69
C LEU A 140 -11.89 -1.83 3.43
N ILE A 141 -11.45 -1.40 2.26
CA ILE A 141 -11.85 -2.00 0.98
C ILE A 141 -11.09 -3.30 0.77
N ARG A 142 -11.77 -4.44 0.93
CA ARG A 142 -11.27 -5.78 0.58
C ARG A 142 -11.81 -6.16 -0.80
N LYS A 143 -10.94 -6.42 -1.77
CA LYS A 143 -11.29 -6.99 -3.09
C LYS A 143 -10.50 -8.25 -3.35
#